data_AF-A0A372R8M0-F1
#
_entry.id   AF-A0A372R8M0-F1
#
_cell.length_a   1.000
_cell.length_b   1.000
_cell.length_c   1.000
_cell.angle_alpha   90.00
_cell.angle_beta   90.00
_cell.angle_gamma   90.00
#
_symmetry.space_group_name_H-M   'P 1'
#
loop_
_entity.id
_entity.type
_entity.pdbx_description
1 polymer ?
#
loop_
_entity_poly.entity_id
_entity_poly.type
_entity_poly.pdbx_seq_one_letter_code
_entity_poly.pdbx_strand_id
1 'polypeptide(L)'
;MSSSASTSTDPLFEEVKGYSTEQLITYLQTKIFNFKENDFTILRNQRINGQAIVTMTQKEFSNPPFNFIYELARNLSNLIARLNNQNTSYKCLD
;
A
#
# COMPACT_ATOMS: atom_id res chain seq x y z
N MET A 1 -31.53 10.04 14.56
CA MET A 1 -30.10 9.73 14.75
C MET A 1 -29.49 9.63 13.36
N SER A 2 -28.70 10.63 12.96
CA SER A 2 -28.09 10.64 11.62
C SER A 2 -26.88 9.72 11.62
N SER A 3 -26.98 8.61 10.91
CA SER A 3 -25.83 7.76 10.60
C SER A 3 -24.88 8.53 9.69
N SER A 4 -23.74 8.95 10.22
CA SER A 4 -22.62 9.36 9.38
C SER A 4 -22.00 8.09 8.81
N ALA A 5 -22.38 7.73 7.59
CA ALA A 5 -21.63 6.75 6.83
C ALA A 5 -20.23 7.34 6.59
N SER A 6 -19.23 6.85 7.31
CA SER A 6 -17.83 7.11 6.99
C SER A 6 -17.55 6.43 5.65
N THR A 7 -17.81 7.13 4.56
CA THR A 7 -17.25 6.80 3.25
C THR A 7 -15.74 7.03 3.36
N SER A 8 -15.03 6.04 3.91
CA SER A 8 -13.57 5.99 3.86
C SER A 8 -13.19 5.82 2.40
N THR A 9 -13.07 6.96 1.72
CA THR A 9 -12.54 7.03 0.37
C THR A 9 -11.09 6.59 0.46
N ASP A 10 -10.67 5.66 -0.40
CA ASP A 10 -9.26 5.27 -0.47
C ASP A 10 -8.40 6.53 -0.68
N PRO A 11 -7.30 6.73 0.06
CA PRO A 11 -6.42 7.87 -0.12
C PRO A 11 -5.88 7.92 -1.55
N LEU A 12 -5.58 9.12 -2.03
CA LEU A 12 -5.01 9.33 -3.36
C LEU A 12 -3.57 8.83 -3.44
N PHE A 13 -3.12 8.49 -4.64
CA PHE A 13 -1.74 8.12 -4.93
C PHE A 13 -0.70 9.07 -4.30
N GLU A 14 -0.83 10.39 -4.54
CA GLU A 14 0.14 11.38 -4.02
C GLU A 14 0.12 11.46 -2.49
N GLU A 15 -1.02 11.15 -1.86
CA GLU A 15 -1.10 11.09 -0.40
C GLU A 15 -0.32 9.89 0.14
N VAL A 16 -0.57 8.69 -0.41
CA VAL A 16 0.12 7.47 0.01
C VAL A 16 1.62 7.57 -0.23
N LYS A 17 2.04 8.17 -1.35
CA LYS A 17 3.45 8.42 -1.67
C LYS A 17 4.16 9.30 -0.63
N GLY A 18 3.44 10.21 0.02
CA GLY A 18 3.93 11.07 1.09
C GLY A 18 4.04 10.41 2.47
N TYR A 19 3.56 9.17 2.64
CA TYR A 19 3.55 8.52 3.95
C TYR A 19 4.95 8.16 4.45
N SER A 20 5.18 8.40 5.75
CA SER A 20 6.24 7.76 6.51
C SER A 20 6.01 6.24 6.63
N THR A 21 7.01 5.51 7.10
CA THR A 21 6.89 4.06 7.33
C THR A 21 5.71 3.70 8.24
N GLU A 22 5.51 4.42 9.35
CA GLU A 22 4.40 4.11 10.28
C GLU A 22 3.03 4.48 9.70
N GLN A 23 2.91 5.63 9.02
CA GLN A 23 1.67 6.00 8.33
C GLN A 23 1.31 4.98 7.24
N LEU A 24 2.31 4.49 6.50
CA LEU A 24 2.11 3.46 5.50
C LEU A 24 1.65 2.15 6.15
N ILE A 25 2.26 1.71 7.24
CA ILE A 25 1.83 0.50 7.96
C ILE A 25 0.39 0.65 8.45
N THR A 26 0.02 1.78 9.06
CA THR A 26 -1.36 2.06 9.49
C THR A 26 -2.33 1.98 8.31
N TYR A 27 -1.97 2.55 7.16
CA TYR A 27 -2.78 2.43 5.96
C TYR A 27 -2.93 0.97 5.50
N LEU A 28 -1.83 0.22 5.39
CA LEU A 28 -1.85 -1.18 4.94
C LEU A 28 -2.66 -2.08 5.88
N GLN A 29 -2.63 -1.84 7.19
CA GLN A 29 -3.48 -2.54 8.18
C GLN A 29 -4.97 -2.41 7.88
N THR A 30 -5.41 -1.30 7.26
CA THR A 30 -6.81 -1.11 6.84
C THR A 30 -7.17 -1.79 5.51
N LYS A 31 -6.16 -2.23 4.74
CA LYS A 31 -6.37 -2.73 3.36
C LYS A 31 -6.02 -4.20 3.18
N ILE A 32 -5.10 -4.75 3.96
CA ILE A 32 -4.58 -6.11 3.76
C ILE A 32 -4.77 -6.95 5.03
N PHE A 33 -5.93 -7.58 5.14
CA PHE A 33 -6.33 -8.36 6.32
C PHE A 33 -5.52 -9.64 6.57
N ASN A 34 -4.76 -10.11 5.56
CA ASN A 34 -3.97 -11.34 5.68
C ASN A 34 -2.56 -11.07 6.23
N PHE A 35 -2.16 -9.81 6.41
CA PHE A 35 -0.90 -9.44 7.04
C PHE A 35 -0.96 -9.68 8.56
N LYS A 36 0.12 -10.25 9.10
CA LYS A 36 0.37 -10.37 10.53
C LYS A 36 1.36 -9.30 10.98
N GLU A 37 1.49 -9.11 12.29
CA GLU A 37 2.43 -8.12 12.85
C GLU A 37 3.88 -8.34 12.39
N ASN A 38 4.30 -9.60 12.18
CA ASN A 38 5.62 -9.91 11.66
C ASN A 38 5.82 -9.41 10.22
N ASP A 39 4.78 -9.42 9.39
CA ASP A 39 4.86 -8.92 8.01
C ASP A 39 5.03 -7.39 7.99
N PHE A 40 4.31 -6.69 8.88
CA PHE A 40 4.51 -5.24 9.08
C PHE A 40 5.88 -4.92 9.68
N THR A 41 6.38 -5.75 10.59
CA THR A 41 7.73 -5.61 11.15
C THR A 41 8.80 -5.72 10.08
N ILE A 42 8.63 -6.58 9.07
CA ILE A 42 9.54 -6.65 7.92
C ILE A 42 9.57 -5.31 7.18
N LEU A 43 8.41 -4.73 6.85
CA LEU A 43 8.34 -3.41 6.19
C LEU A 43 9.02 -2.31 7.03
N ARG A 44 8.80 -2.33 8.35
CA ARG A 44 9.41 -1.40 9.31
C ARG A 44 10.94 -1.53 9.33
N ASN A 45 11.45 -2.76 9.42
CA ASN A 45 12.88 -3.04 9.45
C ASN A 45 13.59 -2.66 8.16
N GLN A 46 12.91 -2.80 7.02
CA GLN A 46 13.40 -2.36 5.71
C GLN A 46 13.18 -0.86 5.45
N ARG A 47 12.61 -0.12 6.42
CA ARG A 47 12.34 1.33 6.35
C ARG A 47 11.53 1.72 5.10
N ILE A 48 10.58 0.86 4.72
CA ILE A 48 9.73 1.12 3.56
C ILE A 48 8.74 2.24 3.90
N ASN A 49 8.76 3.29 3.08
CA ASN A 49 7.85 4.43 3.18
C ASN A 49 6.96 4.48 1.93
N GLY A 50 6.05 5.47 1.89
CA GLY A 50 5.13 5.69 0.79
C GLY A 50 5.82 5.80 -0.58
N GLN A 51 6.91 6.56 -0.63
CA GLN A 51 7.67 6.77 -1.86
C GLN A 51 8.30 5.48 -2.39
N ALA A 52 8.79 4.61 -1.50
CA ALA A 52 9.38 3.33 -1.88
C ALA A 52 8.31 2.33 -2.32
N ILE A 53 7.22 2.20 -1.56
CA ILE A 53 6.25 1.12 -1.81
C ILE A 53 5.51 1.26 -3.14
N VAL A 54 5.24 2.50 -3.58
CA VAL A 54 4.47 2.73 -4.82
C VAL A 54 5.21 2.32 -6.09
N THR A 55 6.54 2.15 -6.02
CA THR A 55 7.37 1.66 -7.13
C THR A 55 7.64 0.16 -7.06
N MET A 56 7.24 -0.53 -5.98
CA MET A 56 7.53 -1.93 -5.79
C MET A 56 6.58 -2.86 -6.55
N THR A 57 7.11 -4.02 -6.90
CA THR A 57 6.45 -5.08 -7.66
C THR A 57 6.25 -6.32 -6.81
N GLN A 58 5.34 -7.20 -7.22
CA GLN A 58 5.20 -8.53 -6.61
C GLN A 58 6.55 -9.27 -6.49
N LYS A 59 7.43 -9.16 -7.49
CA LYS A 59 8.74 -9.81 -7.49
C LYS A 59 9.62 -9.30 -6.35
N GLU A 60 9.62 -8.00 -6.07
CA GLU A 60 10.40 -7.44 -4.96
C GLU A 60 9.86 -7.92 -3.62
N PHE A 61 8.53 -7.97 -3.45
CA PHE A 61 7.92 -8.52 -2.24
C PHE A 61 8.18 -10.01 -2.02
N SER A 62 8.28 -10.80 -3.07
CA SER A 62 8.55 -12.25 -2.98
C SER A 62 10.01 -12.62 -2.74
N ASN A 63 10.95 -11.69 -2.93
CA ASN A 63 12.38 -11.96 -2.79
C ASN A 63 12.95 -11.36 -1.50
N PRO A 64 14.17 -11.77 -1.07
CA PRO A 64 14.88 -11.08 -0.01
C PRO A 64 14.96 -9.57 -0.30
N PRO A 65 14.77 -8.71 0.72
CA PRO A 65 14.68 -9.04 2.15
C PRO A 65 13.27 -9.39 2.66
N PHE A 66 12.22 -9.25 1.83
CA PHE A 66 10.83 -9.36 2.28
C PHE A 66 10.35 -10.80 2.42
N ASN A 67 10.67 -11.64 1.43
CA ASN A 67 10.30 -13.06 1.40
C ASN A 67 8.80 -13.31 1.69
N PHE A 68 7.92 -12.38 1.27
CA PHE A 68 6.49 -12.57 1.44
C PHE A 68 6.00 -13.74 0.59
N ILE A 69 5.17 -14.58 1.20
CA ILE A 69 4.51 -15.66 0.47
C ILE A 69 3.67 -15.09 -0.68
N TYR A 70 3.45 -15.92 -1.71
CA TYR A 70 2.83 -15.52 -2.97
C TYR A 70 1.57 -14.64 -2.81
N GLU A 71 0.66 -15.04 -1.93
CA GLU A 71 -0.60 -14.32 -1.71
C GLU A 71 -0.39 -12.92 -1.14
N LEU A 72 0.49 -12.77 -0.14
CA LEU A 72 0.81 -11.48 0.48
C LEU A 72 1.47 -10.54 -0.54
N ALA A 73 2.47 -11.04 -1.27
CA ALA A 73 3.15 -10.28 -2.32
C ALA A 73 2.19 -9.83 -3.43
N ARG A 74 1.28 -10.72 -3.85
CA ARG A 74 0.27 -10.42 -4.88
C ARG A 74 -0.72 -9.36 -4.41
N ASN A 75 -1.20 -9.45 -3.17
CA ASN A 75 -2.18 -8.49 -2.63
C ASN A 75 -1.59 -7.08 -2.51
N LEU A 76 -0.33 -6.97 -2.08
CA LEU A 76 0.42 -5.71 -2.09
C LEU A 76 0.55 -5.13 -3.50
N SER A 77 1.02 -5.94 -4.44
CA SER A 77 1.20 -5.51 -5.82
C SER A 77 -0.11 -5.04 -6.46
N ASN A 78 -1.23 -5.70 -6.16
CA ASN A 78 -2.55 -5.29 -6.64
C ASN A 78 -3.00 -3.97 -6.02
N LEU A 79 -2.77 -3.76 -4.72
CA LEU A 79 -3.08 -2.50 -4.06
C LEU A 79 -2.28 -1.34 -4.67
N ILE A 80 -0.98 -1.54 -4.89
CA ILE A 80 -0.09 -0.54 -5.50
C ILE A 80 -0.53 -0.24 -6.95
N ALA A 81 -0.88 -1.27 -7.74
CA ALA A 81 -1.38 -1.07 -9.09
C ALA A 81 -2.68 -0.24 -9.10
N ARG A 82 -3.59 -0.47 -8.14
CA ARG A 82 -4.81 0.35 -7.99
C ARG A 82 -4.49 1.80 -7.66
N LEU A 83 -3.55 2.05 -6.75
CA LEU A 83 -3.09 3.41 -6.42
C LEU A 83 -2.46 4.08 -7.65
N ASN A 84 -1.58 3.39 -8.37
CA ASN A 84 -0.93 3.92 -9.58
C ASN A 84 -1.95 4.27 -10.68
N ASN A 85 -3.03 3.50 -10.83
CA ASN A 85 -4.09 3.78 -11.79
C ASN A 85 -4.91 5.03 -11.43
N GLN A 86 -4.92 5.48 -10.17
CA GLN A 86 -5.53 6.77 -9.81
C GLN A 86 -4.70 7.94 -10.38
N ASN A 87 -3.37 7.80 -10.46
CA ASN A 87 -2.50 8.83 -11.02
C ASN A 87 -2.73 9.02 -12.54
N THR A 88 -3.20 7.99 -13.24
CA THR A 88 -3.49 8.08 -14.68
C THR A 88 -4.82 8.76 -15.02
N SER A 89 -5.71 9.02 -14.06
CA SER A 89 -7.04 9.61 -14.37
C SER A 89 -6.99 11.11 -14.70
N TYR A 90 -5.86 11.79 -14.47
CA TYR A 90 -5.68 13.20 -14.83
C TYR A 90 -4.92 13.42 -16.16
N LYS A 91 -4.53 12.35 -16.88
CA LYS A 91 -3.81 12.47 -18.16
C LYS A 91 -4.71 12.50 -19.41
N CYS A 92 -6.03 12.53 -19.25
CA CYS A 92 -6.97 12.74 -20.36
C CYS A 92 -7.55 14.16 -20.31
N LEU A 93 -6.70 15.17 -20.39
CA LEU A 93 -7.05 16.57 -20.70
C LEU A 93 -5.90 17.19 -21.50
N ASP A 94 -5.63 16.66 -22.68
CA ASP A 94 -4.84 17.31 -23.73
C ASP A 94 -5.52 17.05 -25.09
#